data_AF-A0A537NTK8-F1
#
_entry.id   AF-A0A537NTK8-F1
#
_cell.length_a   1.000
_cell.length_b   1.000
_cell.length_c   1.000
_cell.angle_alpha   90.00
_cell.angle_beta   90.00
_cell.angle_gamma   90.00
#
_symmetry.space_group_name_H-M   'P 1'
#
loop_
_entity.id
_entity.type
_entity.pdbx_description
1 polymer ?
#
loop_
_entity_poly.entity_id
_entity_poly.type
_entity_poly.pdbx_seq_one_letter_code
_entity_poly.pdbx_strand_id
1 'polypeptide(L)'
;MAARSEILPTQPTAKHAAWRALQDHYETIRSRHLRDLFAHDPKRGERMTVEAAGVFLDYSKNRIDEETLSLLVALAEQSGLRERIEAMFRGEKINVTENRAVLHVALRAPKGASIAVDGENVVPEVHAVLDKMATFAD
;
A
#
# COMPACT_ATOMS: atom_id res chain seq x y z
N MET A 1 -27.27 3.84 17.61
CA MET A 1 -27.01 4.81 16.52
C MET A 1 -25.50 4.76 16.26
N ALA A 2 -25.06 3.87 15.35
CA ALA A 2 -23.63 3.65 15.15
C ALA A 2 -22.99 4.91 14.58
N ALA A 3 -21.97 5.44 15.26
CA ALA A 3 -21.18 6.56 14.78
C ALA A 3 -20.70 6.22 13.36
N ARG A 4 -21.03 7.09 12.39
CA ARG A 4 -20.43 7.00 11.06
C ARG A 4 -18.92 7.04 11.27
N SER A 5 -18.22 6.03 10.76
CA SER A 5 -16.76 6.08 10.62
C SER A 5 -16.46 7.31 9.76
N GLU A 6 -16.02 8.40 10.37
CA GLU A 6 -15.59 9.62 9.67
C GLU A 6 -14.24 9.34 9.02
N ILE A 7 -14.26 8.53 7.96
CA ILE A 7 -13.11 8.43 7.07
C ILE A 7 -12.98 9.82 6.45
N LEU A 8 -11.86 10.48 6.74
CA LEU A 8 -11.55 11.82 6.26
C LEU A 8 -11.85 11.91 4.76
N PRO A 9 -12.56 12.96 4.30
CA PRO A 9 -12.85 13.13 2.89
C PRO A 9 -11.54 13.20 2.11
N THR A 10 -11.37 12.29 1.16
CA THR A 10 -10.12 12.21 0.41
C THR A 10 -10.21 13.13 -0.80
N GLN A 11 -9.28 14.07 -0.90
CA GLN A 11 -9.18 14.93 -2.06
C GLN A 11 -8.82 14.08 -3.30
N PRO A 12 -9.37 14.39 -4.49
CA PRO A 12 -8.92 13.74 -5.71
C PRO A 12 -7.41 13.91 -5.89
N THR A 13 -6.71 12.81 -6.19
CA THR A 13 -5.24 12.76 -6.27
C THR A 13 -4.65 13.84 -7.18
N ALA A 14 -5.35 14.15 -8.29
CA ALA A 14 -4.96 15.17 -9.25
C ALA A 14 -4.89 16.61 -8.69
N LYS A 15 -5.47 16.86 -7.51
CA LYS A 15 -5.43 18.19 -6.87
C LYS A 15 -4.21 18.38 -5.95
N HIS A 16 -3.45 17.33 -5.65
CA HIS A 16 -2.26 17.42 -4.82
C HIS A 16 -1.12 18.17 -5.53
N ALA A 17 -0.30 18.88 -4.75
CA ALA A 17 0.85 19.60 -5.30
C ALA A 17 1.89 18.61 -5.89
N ALA A 18 2.08 17.46 -5.25
CA ALA A 18 2.95 16.40 -5.76
C ALA A 18 2.49 15.85 -7.11
N TRP A 19 1.18 15.84 -7.38
CA TRP A 19 0.66 15.44 -8.70
C TRP A 19 1.10 16.41 -9.78
N ARG A 20 0.97 17.72 -9.53
CA ARG A 20 1.42 18.75 -10.48
C ARG A 20 2.93 18.68 -10.70
N ALA A 21 3.70 18.53 -9.62
CA ALA A 21 5.15 18.34 -9.72
C ALA A 21 5.53 17.11 -10.54
N LEU A 22 4.80 16.00 -10.43
CA LEU A 22 4.98 14.83 -11.31
C LEU A 22 4.66 15.13 -12.78
N GLN A 23 3.63 15.94 -13.05
CA GLN A 23 3.30 16.36 -14.42
C GLN A 23 4.40 17.26 -15.01
N ASP A 24 4.94 18.16 -14.22
CA ASP A 24 6.04 19.02 -14.64
C ASP A 24 7.33 18.20 -14.86
N HIS A 25 7.65 17.28 -13.94
CA HIS A 25 8.80 16.37 -14.08
C HIS A 25 8.63 15.42 -15.27
N TYR A 26 7.41 15.02 -15.59
CA TYR A 26 7.14 14.19 -16.77
C TYR A 26 7.66 14.85 -18.05
N GLU A 27 7.54 16.17 -18.20
CA GLU A 27 8.05 16.87 -19.38
C GLU A 27 9.57 16.78 -19.53
N THR A 28 10.30 16.63 -18.41
CA THR A 28 11.77 16.45 -18.42
C THR A 28 12.18 15.01 -18.72
N ILE A 29 11.44 14.03 -18.18
CA ILE A 29 11.85 12.63 -18.23
C ILE A 29 11.25 11.86 -19.42
N ARG A 30 10.14 12.34 -20.03
CA ARG A 30 9.39 11.61 -21.07
C ARG A 30 10.20 11.26 -22.33
N SER A 31 11.27 12.00 -22.61
CA SER A 31 12.16 11.75 -23.74
C SER A 31 13.35 10.87 -23.38
N ARG A 32 13.63 10.63 -22.09
CA ARG A 32 14.77 9.81 -21.66
C ARG A 32 14.54 8.34 -21.99
N HIS A 33 15.53 7.69 -22.60
CA HIS A 33 15.50 6.26 -22.82
C HIS A 33 16.12 5.52 -21.65
N LEU A 34 15.63 4.30 -21.39
CA LEU A 34 16.14 3.47 -20.31
C LEU A 34 17.64 3.19 -20.47
N ARG A 35 18.11 3.01 -21.71
CA ARG A 35 19.53 2.83 -22.04
C ARG A 35 20.38 3.99 -21.53
N ASP A 36 19.89 5.23 -21.68
CA ASP A 36 20.58 6.42 -21.19
C ASP A 36 20.58 6.44 -19.66
N LEU A 37 19.47 6.10 -19.01
CA LEU A 37 19.40 6.04 -17.54
C LEU A 37 20.42 5.05 -16.95
N PHE A 38 20.62 3.89 -17.59
CA PHE A 38 21.66 2.93 -17.20
C PHE A 38 23.08 3.39 -17.56
N ALA A 39 23.25 4.12 -18.66
CA ALA A 39 24.55 4.68 -19.02
C ALA A 39 25.00 5.78 -18.04
N HIS A 40 24.06 6.60 -17.54
CA HIS A 40 24.33 7.65 -16.56
C HIS A 40 24.54 7.11 -15.15
N ASP A 41 23.86 6.02 -14.77
CA ASP A 41 24.05 5.34 -13.49
C ASP A 41 24.33 3.84 -13.71
N PRO A 42 25.62 3.45 -13.84
CA PRO A 42 26.00 2.04 -14.01
C PRO A 42 25.60 1.15 -12.84
N LYS A 43 25.36 1.72 -11.65
CA LYS A 43 24.92 0.98 -10.44
C LYS A 43 23.40 1.00 -10.25
N ARG A 44 22.64 1.54 -11.20
CA ARG A 44 21.17 1.64 -11.15
C ARG A 44 20.50 0.30 -10.86
N GLY A 45 20.99 -0.78 -11.48
CA GLY A 45 20.45 -2.13 -11.30
C GLY A 45 20.67 -2.68 -9.89
N GLU A 46 21.64 -2.18 -9.14
CA GLU A 46 21.85 -2.52 -7.73
C GLU A 46 21.03 -1.59 -6.82
N ARG A 47 21.09 -0.28 -7.09
CA ARG A 47 20.43 0.76 -6.27
C ARG A 47 18.90 0.69 -6.30
N MET A 48 18.32 0.32 -7.45
CA MET A 48 16.87 0.30 -7.65
C MET A 48 16.31 -1.10 -7.49
N THR A 49 16.71 -1.74 -6.39
CA THR A 49 16.22 -3.04 -5.97
C THR A 49 15.84 -2.98 -4.50
N VAL A 50 14.89 -3.81 -4.10
CA VAL A 50 14.55 -4.03 -2.70
C VAL A 50 14.26 -5.51 -2.51
N GLU A 51 14.73 -6.07 -1.40
CA GLU A 51 14.44 -7.44 -1.01
C GLU A 51 13.75 -7.45 0.35
N ALA A 52 12.59 -8.09 0.42
CA ALA A 52 11.83 -8.25 1.66
C ALA A 52 10.91 -9.46 1.57
N ALA A 53 10.72 -10.15 2.70
CA ALA A 53 9.81 -11.30 2.81
C ALA A 53 10.03 -12.39 1.73
N GLY A 54 11.28 -12.63 1.33
CA GLY A 54 11.63 -13.60 0.29
C GLY A 54 11.29 -13.15 -1.14
N VAL A 55 10.95 -11.87 -1.34
CA VAL A 55 10.66 -11.26 -2.64
C VAL A 55 11.76 -10.27 -2.99
N PHE A 56 12.34 -10.44 -4.17
CA PHE A 56 13.27 -9.49 -4.78
C PHE A 56 12.54 -8.66 -5.85
N LEU A 57 12.49 -7.34 -5.66
CA LEU A 57 11.88 -6.39 -6.58
C LEU A 57 12.97 -5.58 -7.27
N ASP A 58 13.16 -5.79 -8.57
CA ASP A 58 13.94 -4.91 -9.44
C ASP A 58 13.00 -3.92 -10.15
N TYR A 59 13.09 -2.64 -9.76
CA TYR A 59 12.33 -1.55 -10.38
C TYR A 59 13.22 -0.63 -11.23
N SER A 60 14.47 -1.02 -11.49
CA SER A 60 15.45 -0.27 -12.29
C SER A 60 15.04 -0.06 -13.75
N LYS A 61 14.23 -0.98 -14.30
CA LYS A 61 13.80 -0.99 -15.71
C LYS A 61 12.59 -0.10 -16.01
N ASN A 62 12.30 0.84 -15.13
CA ASN A 62 11.29 1.88 -15.31
C ASN A 62 11.94 3.21 -15.73
N ARG A 63 11.19 4.05 -16.46
CA ARG A 63 11.60 5.41 -16.79
C ARG A 63 11.36 6.33 -15.59
N ILE A 64 12.21 6.17 -14.60
CA ILE A 64 12.18 6.91 -13.34
C ILE A 64 13.61 7.23 -12.92
N ASP A 65 13.82 8.34 -12.26
CA ASP A 65 15.07 8.69 -11.56
C ASP A 65 14.77 8.96 -10.09
N GLU A 66 15.79 9.42 -9.37
CA GLU A 66 15.69 9.70 -7.94
C GLU A 66 14.63 10.77 -7.63
N GLU A 67 14.55 11.82 -8.46
CA GLU A 67 13.51 12.84 -8.37
C GLU A 67 12.13 12.26 -8.60
N THR A 68 11.97 11.40 -9.63
CA THR A 68 10.70 10.72 -9.89
C THR A 68 10.24 9.90 -8.69
N LEU A 69 11.13 9.14 -8.06
CA LEU A 69 10.81 8.35 -6.87
C LEU A 69 10.41 9.25 -5.70
N SER A 70 11.15 10.32 -5.44
CA SER A 70 10.82 11.28 -4.39
C SER A 70 9.44 11.90 -4.59
N LEU A 71 9.09 12.27 -5.83
CA LEU A 71 7.80 12.85 -6.15
C LEU A 71 6.64 11.84 -6.05
N LEU A 72 6.86 10.58 -6.44
CA LEU A 72 5.89 9.51 -6.26
C LEU A 72 5.61 9.21 -4.77
N VAL A 73 6.66 9.21 -3.94
CA VAL A 73 6.53 9.06 -2.48
C VAL A 73 5.76 10.25 -1.89
N ALA A 74 6.11 11.49 -2.27
CA ALA A 74 5.39 12.68 -1.83
C ALA A 74 3.90 12.65 -2.23
N LEU A 75 3.56 12.09 -3.40
CA LEU A 75 2.17 11.91 -3.80
C LEU A 75 1.45 10.88 -2.92
N ALA A 76 2.12 9.77 -2.58
CA ALA A 76 1.56 8.76 -1.68
C ALA A 76 1.29 9.34 -0.28
N GLU A 77 2.20 10.15 0.24
CA GLU A 77 2.05 10.89 1.51
C GLU A 77 0.89 11.89 1.44
N GLN A 78 0.85 12.76 0.43
CA GLN A 78 -0.24 13.74 0.27
C GLN A 78 -1.62 13.08 0.08
N SER A 79 -1.65 11.86 -0.48
CA SER A 79 -2.86 11.07 -0.67
C SER A 79 -3.34 10.36 0.61
N GLY A 80 -2.57 10.42 1.69
CA GLY A 80 -2.85 9.75 2.95
C GLY A 80 -2.78 8.22 2.86
N LEU A 81 -1.86 7.68 2.03
CA LEU A 81 -1.78 6.24 1.79
C LEU A 81 -1.50 5.47 3.08
N ARG A 82 -0.60 5.98 3.92
CA ARG A 82 -0.19 5.31 5.16
C ARG A 82 -1.37 5.21 6.14
N GLU A 83 -2.09 6.30 6.33
CA GLU A 83 -3.24 6.39 7.22
C GLU A 83 -4.36 5.45 6.78
N ARG A 84 -4.59 5.33 5.47
CA ARG A 84 -5.58 4.39 4.91
C ARG A 84 -5.17 2.93 5.09
N ILE A 85 -3.88 2.61 4.90
CA ILE A 85 -3.36 1.27 5.19
C ILE A 85 -3.60 0.96 6.67
N GLU A 86 -3.24 1.87 7.57
CA GLU A 86 -3.44 1.65 9.00
C GLU A 86 -4.92 1.54 9.39
N ALA A 87 -5.80 2.33 8.79
CA ALA A 87 -7.25 2.22 8.97
C ALA A 87 -7.77 0.83 8.57
N MET A 88 -7.27 0.29 7.44
CA MET A 88 -7.56 -1.09 7.05
C MET A 88 -7.12 -2.08 8.13
N PHE A 89 -5.87 -2.00 8.60
CA PHE A 89 -5.33 -2.91 9.62
C PHE A 89 -6.03 -2.79 10.98
N ARG A 90 -6.58 -1.61 11.32
CA ARG A 90 -7.38 -1.39 12.53
C ARG A 90 -8.84 -1.85 12.42
N GLY A 91 -9.28 -2.33 11.26
CA GLY A 91 -10.66 -2.79 11.06
C GLY A 91 -11.67 -1.66 10.86
N GLU A 92 -11.22 -0.46 10.50
CA GLU A 92 -12.13 0.64 10.15
C GLU A 92 -12.94 0.33 8.89
N LYS A 93 -14.12 0.96 8.76
CA LYS A 93 -15.10 0.68 7.70
C LYS A 93 -14.73 1.38 6.38
N ILE A 94 -13.55 1.07 5.84
CA ILE A 94 -12.98 1.73 4.65
C ILE A 94 -13.69 1.41 3.33
N ASN A 95 -14.49 0.35 3.27
CA ASN A 95 -15.42 0.13 2.16
C ASN A 95 -16.66 1.02 2.38
N VAL A 96 -16.54 2.28 1.96
CA VAL A 96 -17.52 3.34 2.23
C VAL A 96 -18.89 3.12 1.59
N THR A 97 -18.95 2.45 0.43
CA THR A 97 -20.21 2.21 -0.28
C THR A 97 -21.06 1.14 0.41
N GLU A 98 -20.43 0.16 1.06
CA GLU A 98 -21.11 -0.89 1.81
C GLU A 98 -21.07 -0.68 3.32
N ASN A 99 -20.35 0.34 3.80
CA ASN A 99 -20.06 0.61 5.22
C ASN A 99 -19.47 -0.62 5.94
N ARG A 100 -18.41 -1.21 5.37
CA ARG A 100 -17.78 -2.46 5.84
C ARG A 100 -16.28 -2.34 6.06
N ALA A 101 -15.77 -3.10 7.03
CA ALA A 101 -14.34 -3.30 7.22
C ALA A 101 -13.74 -4.18 6.11
N VAL A 102 -12.46 -4.02 5.81
CA VAL A 102 -11.73 -4.82 4.80
C VAL A 102 -10.56 -5.53 5.50
N LEU A 103 -10.75 -6.79 5.89
CA LEU A 103 -9.83 -7.49 6.81
C LEU A 103 -9.34 -8.85 6.31
N HIS A 104 -9.02 -8.95 5.02
CA HIS A 104 -8.35 -10.14 4.49
C HIS A 104 -7.00 -10.43 5.20
N VAL A 105 -6.37 -9.40 5.78
CA VAL A 105 -5.15 -9.54 6.61
C VAL A 105 -5.38 -10.37 7.88
N ALA A 106 -6.59 -10.35 8.46
CA ALA A 106 -6.90 -11.12 9.66
C ALA A 106 -6.88 -12.64 9.41
N LEU A 107 -7.20 -13.07 8.18
CA LEU A 107 -7.21 -14.47 7.78
C LEU A 107 -5.84 -15.15 7.80
N ARG A 108 -4.75 -14.36 7.85
CA ARG A 108 -3.37 -14.83 7.89
C ARG A 108 -2.61 -14.36 9.14
N ALA A 109 -3.32 -13.74 10.08
CA ALA A 109 -2.70 -13.24 11.30
C ALA A 109 -2.31 -14.42 12.21
N PRO A 110 -1.18 -14.35 12.93
CA PRO A 110 -0.79 -15.38 13.88
C PRO A 110 -1.81 -15.49 15.03
N LYS A 111 -1.92 -16.66 15.69
CA LYS A 111 -2.90 -16.92 16.77
C LYS A 111 -2.92 -15.87 17.89
N GLY A 112 -1.78 -15.25 18.18
CA GLY A 112 -1.63 -14.22 19.22
C GLY A 112 -1.92 -12.78 18.78
N ALA A 113 -2.24 -12.54 17.50
CA ALA A 113 -2.59 -11.20 17.03
C ALA A 113 -3.97 -10.76 17.54
N SER A 114 -4.17 -9.44 17.59
CA SER A 114 -5.47 -8.83 17.90
C SER A 114 -5.86 -7.88 16.78
N ILE A 115 -6.97 -8.16 16.11
CA ILE A 115 -7.55 -7.30 15.08
C ILE A 115 -9.03 -7.16 15.40
N ALA A 116 -9.46 -5.94 15.75
CA ALA A 116 -10.81 -5.69 16.23
C ALA A 116 -11.73 -5.15 15.13
N VAL A 117 -12.98 -5.60 15.11
CA VAL A 117 -14.07 -5.01 14.32
C VAL A 117 -15.24 -4.78 15.25
N ASP A 118 -15.77 -3.55 15.26
CA ASP A 118 -16.93 -3.18 16.09
C ASP A 118 -16.74 -3.57 17.59
N GLY A 119 -15.49 -3.54 18.07
CA GLY A 119 -15.11 -3.86 19.45
C GLY A 119 -14.68 -5.31 19.71
N GLU A 120 -14.85 -6.21 18.74
CA GLU A 120 -14.59 -7.64 18.91
C GLU A 120 -13.33 -8.09 18.16
N ASN A 121 -12.46 -8.86 18.82
CA ASN A 121 -11.28 -9.44 18.17
C ASN A 121 -11.69 -10.62 17.29
N VAL A 122 -11.44 -10.54 15.99
CA VAL A 122 -11.86 -11.57 15.02
C VAL A 122 -10.87 -12.72 14.87
N VAL A 123 -9.63 -12.58 15.37
CA VAL A 123 -8.56 -13.58 15.19
C VAL A 123 -8.90 -14.96 15.79
N PRO A 124 -9.50 -15.07 16.99
CA PRO A 124 -9.90 -16.37 17.54
C PRO A 124 -10.90 -17.13 16.67
N GLU A 125 -11.88 -16.44 16.09
CA GLU A 125 -12.88 -17.06 15.21
C GLU A 125 -12.24 -17.56 13.90
N VAL A 126 -11.32 -16.79 13.33
CA VAL A 126 -10.53 -17.21 12.16
C VAL A 126 -9.79 -18.50 12.45
N HIS A 127 -9.06 -18.59 13.58
CA HIS A 127 -8.30 -19.78 13.92
C HIS A 127 -9.19 -20.98 14.28
N ALA A 128 -10.35 -20.77 14.88
CA ALA A 128 -11.32 -21.84 15.09
C ALA A 128 -11.78 -22.47 13.77
N VAL A 129 -11.89 -21.69 12.69
CA VAL A 129 -12.20 -22.21 11.35
C VAL A 129 -10.98 -22.88 10.72
N LEU A 130 -9.79 -22.29 10.83
CA LEU A 130 -8.55 -22.91 10.34
C LEU A 130 -8.28 -24.26 11.01
N ASP A 131 -8.52 -24.40 12.31
CA ASP A 131 -8.34 -25.66 13.05
C ASP A 131 -9.36 -26.73 12.58
N LYS A 132 -10.61 -26.34 12.27
CA LYS A 132 -11.59 -27.24 11.64
C LYS A 132 -11.16 -27.70 10.25
N MET A 133 -10.63 -26.78 9.45
CA MET A 133 -10.13 -27.08 8.10
C MET A 133 -8.92 -28.03 8.16
N ALA A 134 -8.00 -27.82 9.11
CA ALA A 134 -6.86 -28.69 9.33
C ALA A 134 -7.33 -30.10 9.73
N THR A 135 -8.22 -30.21 10.71
CA THR A 135 -8.79 -31.49 11.16
C THR A 135 -9.50 -32.25 10.05
N PHE A 136 -10.14 -31.54 9.12
CA PHE A 136 -10.81 -32.16 7.97
C PHE A 136 -9.82 -32.62 6.88
N ALA A 137 -8.69 -31.94 6.74
CA ALA A 137 -7.69 -32.22 5.71
C ALA A 137 -6.71 -33.33 6.09
N ASP A 138 -6.50 -33.55 7.40
CA ASP A 138 -5.75 -34.68 7.95
C ASP A 138 -6.50 -36.02 7.78
#